data_AF-A0A9P8JIS5-F1
#
_entry.id   AF-A0A9P8JIS5-F1
#
_cell.length_a   1.000
_cell.length_b   1.000
_cell.length_c   1.000
_cell.angle_alpha   90.00
_cell.angle_beta   90.00
_cell.angle_gamma   90.00
#
_symmetry.space_group_name_H-M   'P 1'
#
loop_
_entity.id
_entity.type
_entity.pdbx_description
1 polymer ?
#
loop_
_entity_poly.entity_id
_entity_poly.type
_entity_poly.pdbx_seq_one_letter_code
_entity_poly.pdbx_strand_id
1 'polypeptide(L)'
;MYPPGDTGNALDRSIRSMAYLMSREGNVMMAAEVDDELQLMRASAGLLSDLQAALSKLLWKRGDKGRVHHLVRSRDLDHVIQLIEPFQGEPQLLDAHLKTLLPPIVEAYLAFLQVQQAKSSSSLTVSLDVAASKLLYTFCKVRGEKIIIGFLNNEPRYLELVLANLEDFRILSAESDTAWEKSYVLLLWLTHLMLVPFDLSSISAVAQPPEVHEHMSLQPQVPSIARRVIALGIHYLASATREQDAAAKMLVRLVTRPDMQRLELPAALVSWALTRLLKPSASPNSNLHTFLGPLRFLVGMTVSVDTPGVASLMPSIYSVGQRLMGDAMLAFLSSSAVTKKLVVKLLRNVALLSLQCSFDGLIGFFEASNVLEETIEYCLQSLEDRDTPVRFAASKALSMIILRLDPEMGHEVIQAVLESFKEDMPKSSSKPDFGAANALRWHGLTLTLAHALFR
;
A
#
# COMPACT_ATOMS: atom_id res chain seq x y z
N MET A 1 65.89 -21.77 -17.20
CA MET A 1 65.13 -20.51 -17.08
C MET A 1 64.05 -20.51 -18.14
N TYR A 2 62.79 -20.72 -17.74
CA TYR A 2 61.61 -20.52 -18.58
C TYR A 2 61.19 -19.03 -18.50
N PRO A 3 60.66 -18.42 -19.57
CA PRO A 3 60.20 -17.03 -19.54
C PRO A 3 58.87 -16.91 -18.76
N PRO A 4 58.57 -15.75 -18.15
CA PRO A 4 57.35 -15.55 -17.37
C PRO A 4 56.13 -15.44 -18.29
N GLY A 5 55.08 -16.19 -17.95
CA GLY A 5 53.83 -16.28 -18.68
C GLY A 5 52.95 -15.03 -18.54
N ASP A 6 52.30 -14.70 -19.66
CA ASP A 6 51.34 -13.61 -19.86
C ASP A 6 50.02 -13.88 -19.09
N THR A 7 49.97 -13.50 -17.82
CA THR A 7 48.78 -13.66 -16.95
C THR A 7 47.86 -12.43 -16.94
N GLY A 8 48.27 -11.30 -17.55
CA GLY A 8 47.49 -10.06 -17.60
C GLY A 8 46.33 -10.07 -18.61
N ASN A 9 46.35 -11.00 -19.57
CA ASN A 9 45.37 -11.07 -20.68
C ASN A 9 44.13 -11.92 -20.35
N ALA A 10 44.17 -12.72 -19.28
CA ALA A 10 43.08 -13.65 -18.93
C ALA A 10 41.96 -12.98 -18.11
N LEU A 11 42.30 -12.04 -17.22
CA LEU A 11 41.34 -11.31 -16.39
C LEU A 11 40.51 -10.29 -17.19
N ASP A 12 41.14 -9.55 -18.11
CA ASP A 12 40.43 -8.59 -18.98
C ASP A 12 39.46 -9.31 -19.96
N ARG A 13 39.85 -10.48 -20.47
CA ARG A 13 38.95 -11.32 -21.28
C ARG A 13 37.79 -11.88 -20.47
N SER A 14 38.02 -12.26 -19.21
CA SER A 14 36.97 -12.78 -18.32
C SER A 14 35.92 -11.70 -18.00
N ILE A 15 36.36 -10.47 -17.70
CA ILE A 15 35.47 -9.35 -17.37
C ILE A 15 34.66 -8.91 -18.60
N ARG A 16 35.28 -8.82 -19.79
CA ARG A 16 34.55 -8.52 -21.04
C ARG A 16 33.57 -9.63 -21.41
N SER A 17 33.94 -10.90 -21.16
CA SER A 17 33.04 -12.04 -21.35
C SER A 17 31.84 -11.95 -20.40
N MET A 18 32.04 -11.61 -19.12
CA MET A 18 30.93 -11.43 -18.16
C MET A 18 30.03 -10.24 -18.55
N ALA A 19 30.60 -9.09 -18.94
CA ALA A 19 29.81 -7.94 -19.37
C ALA A 19 28.97 -8.23 -20.64
N TYR A 20 29.55 -8.97 -21.59
CA TYR A 20 28.84 -9.43 -22.78
C TYR A 20 27.75 -10.46 -22.45
N LEU A 21 28.02 -11.37 -21.52
CA LEU A 21 27.03 -12.35 -21.05
C LEU A 21 25.87 -11.66 -20.32
N MET A 22 26.14 -10.70 -19.43
CA MET A 22 25.10 -9.94 -18.73
C MET A 22 24.27 -9.06 -19.68
N SER A 23 24.90 -8.42 -20.68
CA SER A 23 24.18 -7.67 -21.72
C SER A 23 23.35 -8.58 -22.62
N ARG A 24 23.84 -9.77 -22.94
CA ARG A 24 23.12 -10.78 -23.70
C ARG A 24 21.97 -11.37 -22.91
N GLU A 25 22.17 -11.69 -21.63
CA GLU A 25 21.13 -12.16 -20.71
C GLU A 25 20.04 -11.09 -20.52
N GLY A 26 20.42 -9.82 -20.36
CA GLY A 26 19.48 -8.69 -20.30
C GLY A 26 18.68 -8.52 -21.60
N ASN A 27 19.32 -8.61 -22.77
CA ASN A 27 18.63 -8.55 -24.06
C ASN A 27 17.74 -9.77 -24.31
N VAL A 28 18.13 -10.95 -23.85
CA VAL A 28 17.32 -12.18 -23.96
C VAL A 28 16.12 -12.11 -23.04
N MET A 29 16.27 -11.59 -21.81
CA MET A 29 15.14 -11.34 -20.91
C MET A 29 14.17 -10.32 -21.50
N MET A 30 14.65 -9.17 -21.96
CA MET A 30 13.80 -8.14 -22.59
C MET A 30 13.07 -8.68 -23.83
N ALA A 31 13.74 -9.49 -24.66
CA ALA A 31 13.12 -10.11 -25.82
C ALA A 31 12.07 -11.17 -25.43
N ALA A 32 12.31 -11.92 -24.34
CA ALA A 32 11.35 -12.88 -23.81
C ALA A 32 10.12 -12.19 -23.21
N GLU A 33 10.30 -11.11 -22.44
CA GLU A 33 9.20 -10.30 -21.88
C GLU A 33 8.31 -9.73 -22.99
N VAL A 34 8.91 -9.18 -24.06
CA VAL A 34 8.17 -8.66 -25.22
C VAL A 34 7.44 -9.77 -25.99
N ASP A 35 8.01 -10.97 -26.09
CA ASP A 35 7.33 -12.12 -26.71
C ASP A 35 6.15 -12.61 -25.86
N ASP A 36 6.32 -12.68 -24.53
CA ASP A 36 5.28 -13.06 -23.59
C ASP A 36 4.10 -12.05 -23.60
N GLU A 37 4.38 -10.75 -23.64
CA GLU A 37 3.36 -9.70 -23.80
C GLU A 37 2.57 -9.85 -25.11
N LEU A 38 3.28 -10.12 -26.21
CA LEU A 38 2.66 -10.32 -27.52
C LEU A 38 1.79 -11.59 -27.56
N GLN A 39 2.25 -12.67 -26.93
CA GLN A 39 1.50 -13.91 -26.78
C GLN A 39 0.23 -13.69 -25.94
N LEU A 40 0.34 -12.96 -24.82
CA LEU A 40 -0.80 -12.62 -23.97
C LEU A 40 -1.84 -11.79 -24.73
N MET A 41 -1.42 -10.77 -25.48
CA MET A 41 -2.33 -9.96 -26.30
C MET A 41 -3.12 -10.83 -27.29
N ARG A 42 -2.48 -11.80 -27.94
CA ARG A 42 -3.13 -12.73 -28.89
C ARG A 42 -4.11 -13.68 -28.20
N ALA A 43 -3.77 -14.20 -27.01
CA ALA A 43 -4.60 -15.15 -26.27
C ALA A 43 -5.73 -14.49 -25.45
N SER A 44 -5.62 -13.17 -25.20
CA SER A 44 -6.49 -12.41 -24.28
C SER A 44 -7.98 -12.61 -24.52
N ALA A 45 -8.45 -12.56 -25.77
CA ALA A 45 -9.86 -12.71 -26.11
C ALA A 45 -10.42 -14.09 -25.71
N GLY A 46 -9.64 -15.15 -25.92
CA GLY A 46 -10.00 -16.51 -25.50
C GLY A 46 -10.05 -16.63 -23.98
N LEU A 47 -9.00 -16.16 -23.30
CA LEU A 47 -8.92 -16.16 -21.84
C LEU A 47 -10.10 -15.40 -21.20
N LEU A 48 -10.47 -14.24 -21.74
CA LEU A 48 -11.59 -13.43 -21.25
C LEU A 48 -12.95 -14.14 -21.42
N SER A 49 -13.16 -14.79 -22.56
CA SER A 49 -14.38 -15.57 -22.81
C SER A 49 -14.47 -16.75 -21.84
N ASP A 50 -13.37 -17.49 -21.66
CA ASP A 50 -13.30 -18.62 -20.74
C ASP A 50 -13.50 -18.17 -19.29
N LEU A 51 -12.90 -17.05 -18.90
CA LEU A 51 -13.05 -16.43 -17.60
C LEU A 51 -14.52 -16.08 -17.32
N GLN A 52 -15.19 -15.39 -18.26
CA GLN A 52 -16.60 -15.03 -18.10
C GLN A 52 -17.49 -16.27 -17.95
N ALA A 53 -17.24 -17.30 -18.76
CA ALA A 53 -17.99 -18.55 -18.71
C ALA A 53 -17.75 -19.31 -17.39
N ALA A 54 -16.49 -19.42 -16.95
CA ALA A 54 -16.11 -20.11 -15.72
C ALA A 54 -16.65 -19.38 -14.48
N LEU A 55 -16.58 -18.05 -14.46
CA LEU A 55 -17.08 -17.21 -13.39
C LEU A 55 -18.58 -17.40 -13.15
N SER A 56 -19.37 -17.39 -14.22
CA SER A 56 -20.82 -17.59 -14.12
C SER A 56 -21.18 -18.95 -13.48
N LYS A 57 -20.47 -20.01 -13.85
CA LYS A 57 -20.67 -21.38 -13.34
C LYS A 57 -20.19 -21.55 -11.90
N LEU A 58 -19.16 -20.80 -11.50
CA LEU A 58 -18.59 -20.86 -10.16
C LEU A 58 -19.53 -20.22 -9.13
N LEU A 59 -20.13 -19.09 -9.49
CA LEU A 59 -20.90 -18.24 -8.57
C LEU A 59 -22.39 -18.63 -8.49
N TRP A 60 -23.00 -19.01 -9.61
CA TRP A 60 -24.45 -19.17 -9.73
C TRP A 60 -24.86 -20.59 -10.12
N LYS A 61 -25.96 -21.08 -9.52
CA LYS A 61 -26.53 -22.38 -9.85
C LYS A 61 -27.20 -22.36 -11.22
N ARG A 62 -27.00 -23.42 -11.99
CA ARG A 62 -27.60 -23.57 -13.32
C ARG A 62 -29.12 -23.75 -13.22
N GLY A 63 -29.87 -22.94 -13.98
CA GLY A 63 -31.31 -23.12 -14.21
C GLY A 63 -32.24 -22.55 -13.13
N ASP A 64 -31.72 -22.03 -12.03
CA ASP A 64 -32.51 -21.44 -10.94
C ASP A 64 -32.22 -19.92 -10.92
N LYS A 65 -33.24 -19.09 -11.15
CA LYS A 65 -33.07 -17.64 -11.36
C LYS A 65 -32.42 -17.00 -10.11
N GLY A 66 -31.14 -16.64 -10.21
CA GLY A 66 -30.45 -15.83 -9.20
C GLY A 66 -30.07 -16.56 -7.92
N ARG A 67 -29.98 -17.90 -7.90
CA ARG A 67 -29.52 -18.63 -6.71
C ARG A 67 -28.01 -18.84 -6.73
N VAL A 68 -27.32 -18.33 -5.72
CA VAL A 68 -25.88 -18.49 -5.56
C VAL A 68 -25.48 -19.87 -5.02
N HIS A 69 -24.24 -20.27 -5.28
CA HIS A 69 -23.61 -21.38 -4.59
C HIS A 69 -23.34 -21.03 -3.11
N HIS A 70 -23.41 -22.02 -2.21
CA HIS A 70 -22.96 -21.81 -0.82
C HIS A 70 -21.53 -22.27 -0.62
N LEU A 71 -21.18 -23.35 -1.31
CA LEU A 71 -19.86 -23.96 -1.32
C LEU A 71 -19.40 -24.06 -2.78
N VAL A 72 -18.14 -23.73 -2.99
CA VAL A 72 -17.45 -23.73 -4.28
C VAL A 72 -16.30 -24.73 -4.18
N ARG A 73 -16.07 -25.51 -5.24
CA ARG A 73 -14.95 -26.47 -5.28
C ARG A 73 -13.63 -25.72 -5.42
N SER A 74 -12.64 -26.06 -4.59
CA SER A 74 -11.33 -25.39 -4.61
C SER A 74 -10.68 -25.45 -6.00
N ARG A 75 -10.75 -26.61 -6.68
CA ARG A 75 -10.22 -26.78 -8.05
C ARG A 75 -10.84 -25.83 -9.07
N ASP A 76 -12.15 -25.59 -8.97
CA ASP A 76 -12.85 -24.73 -9.91
C ASP A 76 -12.52 -23.26 -9.63
N LEU A 77 -12.34 -22.89 -8.35
CA LEU A 77 -11.85 -21.57 -7.95
C LEU A 77 -10.41 -21.33 -8.46
N ASP A 78 -9.52 -22.29 -8.25
CA ASP A 78 -8.11 -22.20 -8.68
C ASP A 78 -8.02 -22.04 -10.21
N HIS A 79 -8.86 -22.76 -10.95
CA HIS A 79 -8.95 -22.61 -12.40
C HIS A 79 -9.38 -21.19 -12.81
N VAL A 80 -10.39 -20.60 -12.16
CA VAL A 80 -10.80 -19.22 -12.45
C VAL A 80 -9.69 -18.22 -12.11
N ILE A 81 -8.98 -18.42 -10.98
CA ILE A 81 -7.84 -17.57 -10.61
C ILE A 81 -6.74 -17.64 -11.69
N GLN A 82 -6.41 -18.83 -12.19
CA GLN A 82 -5.42 -19.03 -13.25
C GLN A 82 -5.79 -18.35 -14.58
N LEU A 83 -7.08 -18.07 -14.82
CA LEU A 83 -7.50 -17.29 -15.98
C LEU A 83 -7.30 -15.77 -15.79
N ILE A 84 -7.19 -15.29 -14.54
CA ILE A 84 -7.01 -13.87 -14.21
C ILE A 84 -5.51 -13.53 -14.09
N GLU A 85 -4.70 -14.41 -13.49
CA GLU A 85 -3.30 -14.13 -13.18
C GLU A 85 -2.40 -13.73 -14.38
N PRO A 86 -2.56 -14.28 -15.60
CA PRO A 86 -1.74 -13.91 -16.75
C PRO A 86 -1.82 -12.42 -17.11
N PHE A 87 -2.93 -11.76 -16.81
CA PHE A 87 -3.12 -10.34 -17.06
C PHE A 87 -2.23 -9.43 -16.18
N GLN A 88 -1.41 -9.98 -15.28
CA GLN A 88 -0.42 -9.18 -14.54
C GLN A 88 0.64 -8.54 -15.46
N GLY A 89 0.96 -9.17 -16.59
CA GLY A 89 1.89 -8.60 -17.57
C GLY A 89 1.32 -7.35 -18.22
N GLU A 90 0.08 -7.43 -18.70
CA GLU A 90 -0.64 -6.31 -19.34
C GLU A 90 -2.03 -6.09 -18.69
N PRO A 91 -2.11 -5.46 -17.51
CA PRO A 91 -3.37 -5.30 -16.77
C PRO A 91 -4.44 -4.48 -17.51
N GLN A 92 -4.02 -3.60 -18.43
CA GLN A 92 -4.88 -2.72 -19.22
C GLN A 92 -5.83 -3.51 -20.12
N LEU A 93 -5.48 -4.74 -20.50
CA LEU A 93 -6.34 -5.65 -21.27
C LEU A 93 -7.65 -5.98 -20.54
N LEU A 94 -7.67 -5.88 -19.21
CA LEU A 94 -8.89 -6.11 -18.41
C LEU A 94 -9.83 -4.91 -18.38
N ASP A 95 -9.37 -3.68 -18.67
CA ASP A 95 -10.09 -2.43 -18.34
C ASP A 95 -11.47 -2.35 -18.99
N ALA A 96 -11.59 -2.79 -20.23
CA ALA A 96 -12.87 -2.82 -20.95
C ALA A 96 -13.85 -3.87 -20.40
N HIS A 97 -13.34 -4.89 -19.70
CA HIS A 97 -14.09 -6.05 -19.23
C HIS A 97 -14.38 -6.03 -17.72
N LEU A 98 -13.74 -5.16 -16.94
CA LEU A 98 -14.01 -5.07 -15.49
C LEU A 98 -15.49 -4.82 -15.17
N LYS A 99 -16.18 -4.03 -16.01
CA LYS A 99 -17.62 -3.74 -15.89
C LYS A 99 -18.52 -4.95 -16.11
N THR A 100 -18.04 -6.01 -16.76
CA THR A 100 -18.80 -7.25 -16.96
C THR A 100 -18.35 -8.35 -16.00
N LEU A 101 -17.09 -8.34 -15.57
CA LEU A 101 -16.49 -9.39 -14.74
C LEU A 101 -16.72 -9.17 -13.24
N LEU A 102 -16.60 -7.94 -12.74
CA LEU A 102 -16.66 -7.66 -11.29
C LEU A 102 -18.08 -7.65 -10.70
N PRO A 103 -19.10 -7.02 -11.34
CA PRO A 103 -20.43 -6.97 -10.75
C PRO A 103 -21.03 -8.34 -10.41
N PRO A 104 -20.91 -9.38 -11.25
CA PRO A 104 -21.40 -10.72 -10.90
C PRO A 104 -20.78 -11.31 -9.63
N ILE A 105 -19.51 -10.99 -9.33
CA ILE A 105 -18.82 -11.45 -8.11
C ILE A 105 -19.40 -10.74 -6.90
N VAL A 106 -19.53 -9.41 -6.99
CA VAL A 106 -20.06 -8.54 -5.93
C VAL A 106 -21.50 -8.90 -5.61
N GLU A 107 -22.34 -9.08 -6.63
CA GLU A 107 -23.74 -9.50 -6.49
C GLU A 107 -23.86 -10.89 -5.87
N ALA A 108 -23.06 -11.85 -6.31
CA ALA A 108 -23.06 -13.19 -5.74
C ALA A 108 -22.63 -13.20 -4.27
N TYR A 109 -21.63 -12.37 -3.93
CA TYR A 109 -21.19 -12.21 -2.54
C TYR A 109 -22.32 -11.60 -1.69
N LEU A 110 -22.94 -10.49 -2.11
CA LEU A 110 -24.05 -9.89 -1.37
C LEU A 110 -25.25 -10.83 -1.23
N ALA A 111 -25.61 -11.55 -2.29
CA ALA A 111 -26.68 -12.54 -2.25
C ALA A 111 -26.35 -13.69 -1.29
N PHE A 112 -25.08 -14.12 -1.21
CA PHE A 112 -24.65 -15.12 -0.23
C PHE A 112 -24.81 -14.63 1.20
N LEU A 113 -24.37 -13.40 1.49
CA LEU A 113 -24.47 -12.80 2.83
C LEU A 113 -25.92 -12.67 3.31
N GLN A 114 -26.86 -12.52 2.40
CA GLN A 114 -28.30 -12.43 2.73
C GLN A 114 -28.93 -13.79 3.06
N VAL A 115 -28.31 -14.90 2.69
CA VAL A 115 -28.86 -16.24 2.96
C VAL A 115 -28.28 -16.79 4.26
N GLN A 116 -29.10 -16.83 5.31
CA GLN A 116 -28.77 -17.45 6.59
C GLN A 116 -28.71 -18.99 6.47
N GLN A 117 -27.62 -19.55 5.96
CA GLN A 117 -27.34 -20.99 6.05
C GLN A 117 -25.84 -21.27 6.23
N ALA A 118 -25.47 -21.70 7.44
CA ALA A 118 -24.15 -22.23 7.72
C ALA A 118 -24.02 -23.64 7.12
N LYS A 119 -23.29 -23.77 6.02
CA LYS A 119 -22.78 -25.06 5.55
C LYS A 119 -21.30 -25.16 5.88
N SER A 120 -20.89 -26.25 6.52
CA SER A 120 -19.48 -26.48 6.81
C SER A 120 -18.68 -26.67 5.53
N SER A 121 -17.58 -25.93 5.41
CA SER A 121 -16.56 -26.14 4.39
C SER A 121 -15.82 -27.47 4.62
N SER A 122 -15.18 -27.97 3.58
CA SER A 122 -14.34 -29.17 3.63
C SER A 122 -13.00 -28.90 2.96
N SER A 123 -12.05 -29.84 3.00
CA SER A 123 -10.77 -29.70 2.29
C SER A 123 -10.91 -29.49 0.78
N LEU A 124 -12.04 -29.90 0.19
CA LEU A 124 -12.32 -29.81 -1.25
C LEU A 124 -13.21 -28.62 -1.62
N THR A 125 -13.80 -27.94 -0.62
CA THR A 125 -14.77 -26.87 -0.86
C THR A 125 -14.59 -25.70 0.08
N VAL A 126 -14.68 -24.50 -0.47
CA VAL A 126 -14.65 -23.23 0.27
C VAL A 126 -16.02 -22.58 0.23
N SER A 127 -16.33 -21.75 1.23
CA SER A 127 -17.55 -20.95 1.20
C SER A 127 -17.50 -19.89 0.09
N LEU A 128 -18.66 -19.49 -0.41
CA LEU A 128 -18.72 -18.56 -1.55
C LEU A 128 -18.13 -17.18 -1.23
N ASP A 129 -18.30 -16.67 -0.01
CA ASP A 129 -17.68 -15.42 0.44
C ASP A 129 -16.14 -15.47 0.41
N VAL A 130 -15.54 -16.59 0.82
CA VAL A 130 -14.09 -16.82 0.73
C VAL A 130 -13.66 -16.92 -0.74
N ALA A 131 -14.40 -17.66 -1.57
CA ALA A 131 -14.11 -17.76 -3.00
C ALA A 131 -14.18 -16.40 -3.70
N ALA A 132 -15.26 -15.64 -3.48
CA ALA A 132 -15.46 -14.30 -4.02
C ALA A 132 -14.35 -13.34 -3.56
N SER A 133 -13.95 -13.44 -2.29
CA SER A 133 -12.84 -12.64 -1.76
C SER A 133 -11.51 -12.95 -2.42
N LYS A 134 -11.20 -14.23 -2.65
CA LYS A 134 -9.99 -14.64 -3.39
C LYS A 134 -10.01 -14.09 -4.82
N LEU A 135 -11.14 -14.16 -5.51
CA LEU A 135 -11.29 -13.59 -6.85
C LEU A 135 -11.09 -12.06 -6.85
N LEU A 136 -11.78 -11.34 -5.95
CA LEU A 136 -11.67 -9.88 -5.83
C LEU A 136 -10.24 -9.46 -5.46
N TYR A 137 -9.57 -10.20 -4.59
CA TYR A 137 -8.17 -9.98 -4.28
C TYR A 137 -7.26 -10.22 -5.50
N THR A 138 -7.49 -11.28 -6.29
CA THR A 138 -6.73 -11.52 -7.52
C THR A 138 -6.86 -10.36 -8.51
N PHE A 139 -8.07 -9.81 -8.68
CA PHE A 139 -8.25 -8.58 -9.47
C PHE A 139 -7.51 -7.37 -8.86
N CYS A 140 -7.49 -7.23 -7.53
CA CYS A 140 -6.72 -6.18 -6.85
C CYS A 140 -5.20 -6.35 -7.09
N LYS A 141 -4.71 -7.58 -7.07
CA LYS A 141 -3.31 -7.94 -7.34
C LYS A 141 -2.92 -7.61 -8.79
N VAL A 142 -3.77 -7.94 -9.75
CA VAL A 142 -3.50 -7.73 -11.18
C VAL A 142 -3.64 -6.27 -11.59
N ARG A 143 -4.81 -5.66 -11.33
CA ARG A 143 -5.13 -4.33 -11.86
C ARG A 143 -4.87 -3.18 -10.90
N GLY A 144 -4.86 -3.48 -9.61
CA GLY A 144 -4.70 -2.50 -8.53
C GLY A 144 -6.01 -2.19 -7.80
N GLU A 145 -5.96 -2.25 -6.48
CA GLU A 145 -7.10 -2.02 -5.56
C GLU A 145 -7.87 -0.71 -5.83
N LYS A 146 -7.18 0.35 -6.28
CA LYS A 146 -7.79 1.67 -6.49
C LYS A 146 -8.86 1.67 -7.57
N ILE A 147 -8.74 0.77 -8.54
CA ILE A 147 -9.74 0.57 -9.59
C ILE A 147 -10.82 -0.38 -9.08
N ILE A 148 -10.41 -1.51 -8.49
CA ILE A 148 -11.32 -2.57 -8.07
C ILE A 148 -12.31 -2.12 -6.98
N ILE A 149 -11.87 -1.28 -6.04
CA ILE A 149 -12.73 -0.73 -4.98
C ILE A 149 -13.96 -0.01 -5.54
N GLY A 150 -13.85 0.62 -6.72
CA GLY A 150 -14.96 1.34 -7.36
C GLY A 150 -16.05 0.44 -7.94
N PHE A 151 -15.83 -0.88 -7.98
CA PHE A 151 -16.83 -1.86 -8.39
C PHE A 151 -17.54 -2.53 -7.21
N LEU A 152 -17.05 -2.32 -5.99
CA LEU A 152 -17.73 -2.78 -4.78
C LEU A 152 -19.00 -1.96 -4.58
N ASN A 153 -20.08 -2.59 -4.10
CA ASN A 153 -21.33 -1.87 -3.88
C ASN A 153 -21.18 -0.88 -2.71
N ASN A 154 -21.58 0.37 -2.90
CA ASN A 154 -21.47 1.45 -1.90
C ASN A 154 -22.78 1.80 -1.20
N GLU A 155 -23.83 1.02 -1.42
CA GLU A 155 -25.14 1.34 -0.87
C GLU A 155 -25.14 1.14 0.65
N PRO A 156 -25.61 2.14 1.42
CA PRO A 156 -25.54 2.09 2.88
C PRO A 156 -26.24 0.88 3.52
N ARG A 157 -27.26 0.32 2.86
CA ARG A 157 -27.98 -0.88 3.34
C ARG A 157 -27.10 -2.11 3.51
N TYR A 158 -25.94 -2.17 2.84
CA TYR A 158 -25.01 -3.28 2.96
C TYR A 158 -23.92 -3.06 4.01
N LEU A 159 -23.84 -1.87 4.61
CA LEU A 159 -22.78 -1.56 5.57
C LEU A 159 -22.81 -2.51 6.77
N GLU A 160 -23.97 -2.66 7.40
CA GLU A 160 -24.14 -3.55 8.56
C GLU A 160 -23.85 -5.01 8.19
N LEU A 161 -24.24 -5.42 6.98
CA LEU A 161 -24.05 -6.78 6.47
C LEU A 161 -22.56 -7.12 6.26
N VAL A 162 -21.81 -6.20 5.65
CA VAL A 162 -20.36 -6.34 5.41
C VAL A 162 -19.59 -6.25 6.73
N LEU A 163 -19.99 -5.34 7.62
CA LEU A 163 -19.38 -5.17 8.93
C LEU A 163 -19.54 -6.44 9.80
N ALA A 164 -20.77 -6.93 9.96
CA ALA A 164 -21.05 -8.14 10.71
C ALA A 164 -20.31 -9.36 10.14
N ASN A 165 -20.21 -9.49 8.81
CA ASN A 165 -19.47 -10.60 8.21
C ASN A 165 -17.97 -10.59 8.54
N LEU A 166 -17.36 -9.41 8.68
CA LEU A 166 -15.96 -9.28 9.09
C LEU A 166 -15.78 -9.61 10.58
N GLU A 167 -16.72 -9.19 11.43
CA GLU A 167 -16.72 -9.51 12.86
C GLU A 167 -16.87 -11.01 13.10
N ASP A 168 -17.87 -11.63 12.47
CA ASP A 168 -18.11 -13.08 12.55
C ASP A 168 -16.89 -13.85 12.04
N PHE A 169 -16.32 -13.43 10.92
CA PHE A 169 -15.15 -14.07 10.36
C PHE A 169 -13.95 -13.98 11.29
N ARG A 170 -13.69 -12.81 11.89
CA ARG A 170 -12.62 -12.62 12.88
C ARG A 170 -12.75 -13.60 14.06
N ILE A 171 -13.96 -13.80 14.57
CA ILE A 171 -14.21 -14.72 15.70
C ILE A 171 -13.95 -16.17 15.26
N LEU A 172 -14.42 -16.55 14.08
CA LEU A 172 -14.29 -17.91 13.54
C LEU A 172 -12.87 -18.25 13.08
N SER A 173 -12.09 -17.25 12.63
CA SER A 173 -10.75 -17.44 12.05
C SER A 173 -9.62 -17.26 13.05
N ALA A 174 -9.91 -17.11 14.35
CA ALA A 174 -8.92 -16.80 15.38
C ALA A 174 -7.74 -17.79 15.46
N GLU A 175 -7.90 -19.01 14.91
CA GLU A 175 -6.90 -20.09 14.93
C GLU A 175 -6.39 -20.51 13.53
N SER A 176 -6.87 -19.91 12.44
CA SER A 176 -6.57 -20.35 11.08
C SER A 176 -6.23 -19.17 10.16
N ASP A 177 -4.97 -19.10 9.72
CA ASP A 177 -4.40 -18.04 8.88
C ASP A 177 -4.79 -18.16 7.37
N THR A 178 -5.79 -18.99 7.04
CA THR A 178 -5.98 -19.53 5.67
C THR A 178 -6.92 -18.73 4.76
N ALA A 179 -7.35 -17.52 5.14
CA ALA A 179 -8.25 -16.70 4.32
C ALA A 179 -8.17 -15.19 4.60
N TRP A 180 -6.95 -14.65 4.77
CA TRP A 180 -6.72 -13.21 4.94
C TRP A 180 -7.25 -12.37 3.76
N GLU A 181 -7.41 -12.95 2.57
CA GLU A 181 -8.00 -12.27 1.41
C GLU A 181 -9.45 -11.80 1.69
N LYS A 182 -10.20 -12.58 2.49
CA LYS A 182 -11.55 -12.22 2.92
C LYS A 182 -11.55 -10.96 3.77
N SER A 183 -10.72 -10.94 4.81
CA SER A 183 -10.57 -9.76 5.65
C SER A 183 -10.03 -8.56 4.88
N TYR A 184 -9.06 -8.74 3.99
CA TYR A 184 -8.56 -7.67 3.12
C TYR A 184 -9.68 -7.07 2.26
N VAL A 185 -10.47 -7.90 1.57
CA VAL A 185 -11.57 -7.45 0.71
C VAL A 185 -12.66 -6.76 1.51
N LEU A 186 -13.05 -7.31 2.67
CA LEU A 186 -14.06 -6.69 3.55
C LEU A 186 -13.59 -5.34 4.10
N LEU A 187 -12.33 -5.20 4.52
CA LEU A 187 -11.74 -3.92 4.94
C LEU A 187 -11.72 -2.89 3.80
N LEU A 188 -11.40 -3.32 2.58
CA LEU A 188 -11.45 -2.48 1.38
C LEU A 188 -12.89 -2.06 1.06
N TRP A 189 -13.85 -2.98 1.20
CA TRP A 189 -15.27 -2.71 1.00
C TRP A 189 -15.81 -1.73 2.04
N LEU A 190 -15.46 -1.90 3.32
CA LEU A 190 -15.79 -0.95 4.38
C LEU A 190 -15.19 0.43 4.10
N THR A 191 -13.95 0.50 3.58
CA THR A 191 -13.36 1.77 3.13
C THR A 191 -14.25 2.47 2.09
N HIS A 192 -14.83 1.73 1.16
CA HIS A 192 -15.76 2.26 0.17
C HIS A 192 -17.12 2.66 0.78
N LEU A 193 -17.66 1.86 1.69
CA LEU A 193 -18.91 2.14 2.40
C LEU A 193 -18.81 3.32 3.38
N MET A 194 -17.61 3.69 3.81
CA MET A 194 -17.41 4.94 4.58
C MET A 194 -17.60 6.21 3.73
N LEU A 195 -17.87 6.10 2.43
CA LEU A 195 -18.22 7.22 1.54
C LEU A 195 -19.68 7.67 1.62
N VAL A 196 -20.52 7.00 2.42
CA VAL A 196 -21.94 7.35 2.51
C VAL A 196 -22.13 8.84 2.85
N PRO A 197 -23.00 9.56 2.12
CA PRO A 197 -23.04 11.04 2.14
C PRO A 197 -23.81 11.63 3.33
N PHE A 198 -24.09 10.82 4.35
CA PHE A 198 -24.86 11.20 5.53
C PHE A 198 -24.18 10.69 6.80
N ASP A 199 -24.54 11.26 7.95
CA ASP A 199 -23.97 10.92 9.25
C ASP A 199 -24.18 9.43 9.60
N LEU A 200 -23.13 8.76 10.08
CA LEU A 200 -23.19 7.33 10.45
C LEU A 200 -24.18 7.06 11.59
N SER A 201 -24.50 8.08 12.39
CA SER A 201 -25.55 8.00 13.42
C SER A 201 -26.93 7.67 12.85
N SER A 202 -27.21 8.04 11.59
CA SER A 202 -28.51 7.80 10.95
C SER A 202 -28.82 6.33 10.62
N ILE A 203 -27.77 5.50 10.51
CA ILE A 203 -27.87 4.06 10.19
C ILE A 203 -27.29 3.17 11.28
N SER A 204 -26.77 3.77 12.36
CA SER A 204 -26.25 3.03 13.50
C SER A 204 -27.39 2.37 14.27
N ALA A 205 -27.28 1.06 14.47
CA ALA A 205 -28.10 0.35 15.43
C ALA A 205 -27.81 0.82 16.87
N VAL A 206 -28.60 0.30 17.83
CA VAL A 206 -28.52 0.61 19.26
C VAL A 206 -27.07 0.56 19.76
N ALA A 207 -26.72 1.52 20.62
CA ALA A 207 -25.39 1.67 21.18
C ALA A 207 -24.91 0.37 21.84
N GLN A 208 -23.78 -0.16 21.36
CA GLN A 208 -23.03 -1.19 22.07
C GLN A 208 -22.28 -0.56 23.25
N PRO A 209 -22.02 -1.33 24.33
CA PRO A 209 -21.17 -0.84 25.41
C PRO A 209 -19.81 -0.40 24.85
N PRO A 210 -19.20 0.66 25.39
CA PRO A 210 -17.96 1.19 24.87
C PRO A 210 -16.87 0.11 24.96
N GLU A 211 -16.35 -0.32 23.80
CA GLU A 211 -15.12 -1.10 23.78
C GLU A 211 -13.98 -0.26 24.36
N VAL A 212 -13.26 -0.84 25.32
CA VAL A 212 -12.13 -0.19 25.96
C VAL A 212 -10.90 -0.45 25.11
N HIS A 213 -10.45 0.56 24.39
CA HIS A 213 -9.16 0.54 23.73
C HIS A 213 -8.11 1.16 24.65
N GLU A 214 -7.04 0.42 24.92
CA GLU A 214 -5.92 0.92 25.70
C GLU A 214 -5.38 2.22 25.06
N HIS A 215 -5.30 3.29 25.85
CA HIS A 215 -4.84 4.62 25.44
C HIS A 215 -5.70 5.35 24.38
N MET A 216 -6.97 4.96 24.18
CA MET A 216 -7.91 5.69 23.33
C MET A 216 -9.24 5.92 24.05
N SER A 217 -9.59 7.20 24.25
CA SER A 217 -10.89 7.60 24.79
C SER A 217 -11.75 8.20 23.67
N LEU A 218 -12.94 7.64 23.47
CA LEU A 218 -13.87 8.07 22.44
C LEU A 218 -15.06 8.79 23.08
N GLN A 219 -15.45 9.94 22.52
CA GLN A 219 -16.63 10.68 22.98
C GLN A 219 -17.88 9.77 22.98
N PRO A 220 -18.80 9.86 23.96
CA PRO A 220 -19.99 8.99 24.04
C PRO A 220 -20.85 9.00 22.77
N GLN A 221 -20.89 10.13 22.07
CA GLN A 221 -21.70 10.38 20.86
C GLN A 221 -21.18 9.64 19.61
N VAL A 222 -19.98 9.06 19.65
CA VAL A 222 -19.45 8.26 18.53
C VAL A 222 -20.40 7.08 18.25
N PRO A 223 -20.94 6.97 17.01
CA PRO A 223 -21.91 5.93 16.65
C PRO A 223 -21.36 4.51 16.83
N SER A 224 -22.24 3.55 17.09
CA SER A 224 -21.90 2.13 17.32
C SER A 224 -21.13 1.54 16.13
N ILE A 225 -21.57 1.84 14.90
CA ILE A 225 -20.88 1.45 13.67
C ILE A 225 -19.42 1.94 13.66
N ALA A 226 -19.18 3.20 14.00
CA ALA A 226 -17.84 3.77 13.99
C ALA A 226 -16.94 3.07 15.03
N ARG A 227 -17.48 2.79 16.23
CA ARG A 227 -16.75 2.04 17.27
C ARG A 227 -16.35 0.64 16.81
N ARG A 228 -17.27 -0.11 16.21
CA ARG A 228 -17.01 -1.45 15.64
C ARG A 228 -15.96 -1.41 14.53
N VAL A 229 -16.06 -0.42 13.63
CA VAL A 229 -15.05 -0.21 12.57
C VAL A 229 -13.68 0.13 13.15
N ILE A 230 -13.61 0.96 14.21
CA ILE A 230 -12.36 1.26 14.92
C ILE A 230 -11.78 0.00 15.54
N ALA A 231 -12.59 -0.80 16.24
CA ALA A 231 -12.16 -2.04 16.86
C ALA A 231 -11.54 -3.02 15.87
N LEU A 232 -12.21 -3.24 14.73
CA LEU A 232 -11.68 -4.06 13.64
C LEU A 232 -10.44 -3.45 13.03
N GLY A 233 -10.42 -2.13 12.80
CA GLY A 233 -9.26 -1.42 12.27
C GLY A 233 -8.03 -1.61 13.16
N ILE A 234 -8.16 -1.38 14.47
CA ILE A 234 -7.09 -1.57 15.45
C ILE A 234 -6.59 -3.01 15.44
N HIS A 235 -7.50 -3.99 15.40
CA HIS A 235 -7.13 -5.40 15.31
C HIS A 235 -6.29 -5.69 14.05
N TYR A 236 -6.78 -5.31 12.87
CA TYR A 236 -6.11 -5.60 11.61
C TYR A 236 -4.87 -4.73 11.34
N LEU A 237 -4.73 -3.58 12.02
CA LEU A 237 -3.46 -2.85 12.03
C LEU A 237 -2.30 -3.66 12.64
N ALA A 238 -2.57 -4.71 13.42
CA ALA A 238 -1.54 -5.61 13.93
C ALA A 238 -1.23 -6.81 13.00
N SER A 239 -1.97 -6.98 11.89
CA SER A 239 -1.76 -8.09 10.94
C SER A 239 -0.41 -8.00 10.23
N ALA A 240 0.16 -9.16 9.90
CA ALA A 240 1.40 -9.28 9.12
C ALA A 240 1.15 -9.26 7.59
N THR A 241 -0.12 -9.29 7.15
CA THR A 241 -0.51 -9.40 5.73
C THR A 241 -0.96 -8.05 5.15
N ARG A 242 -1.52 -8.08 3.92
CA ARG A 242 -2.11 -6.91 3.24
C ARG A 242 -3.33 -6.33 3.98
N GLU A 243 -3.94 -7.08 4.89
CA GLU A 243 -5.04 -6.58 5.73
C GLU A 243 -4.66 -5.31 6.49
N GLN A 244 -3.40 -5.21 6.93
CA GLN A 244 -2.87 -4.04 7.61
C GLN A 244 -2.94 -2.77 6.73
N ASP A 245 -2.63 -2.87 5.44
CA ASP A 245 -2.74 -1.76 4.49
C ASP A 245 -4.19 -1.32 4.29
N ALA A 246 -5.13 -2.29 4.22
CA ALA A 246 -6.55 -2.02 4.05
C ALA A 246 -7.17 -1.41 5.31
N ALA A 247 -6.82 -1.92 6.50
CA ALA A 247 -7.26 -1.39 7.79
C ALA A 247 -6.82 0.07 7.99
N ALA A 248 -5.57 0.40 7.67
CA ALA A 248 -5.08 1.77 7.74
C ALA A 248 -5.90 2.72 6.85
N LYS A 249 -6.22 2.32 5.61
CA LYS A 249 -7.04 3.13 4.69
C LYS A 249 -8.48 3.27 5.17
N MET A 250 -9.08 2.19 5.67
CA MET A 250 -10.42 2.20 6.23
C MET A 250 -10.52 3.18 7.41
N LEU A 251 -9.56 3.15 8.33
CA LEU A 251 -9.51 4.05 9.47
C LEU A 251 -9.30 5.51 9.05
N VAL A 252 -8.37 5.78 8.13
CA VAL A 252 -8.18 7.13 7.57
C VAL A 252 -9.49 7.62 6.95
N ARG A 253 -10.18 6.76 6.20
CA ARG A 253 -11.44 7.12 5.56
C ARG A 253 -12.56 7.37 6.56
N LEU A 254 -12.65 6.59 7.63
CA LEU A 254 -13.60 6.80 8.72
C LEU A 254 -13.37 8.15 9.39
N VAL A 255 -12.16 8.42 9.88
CA VAL A 255 -11.89 9.60 10.71
C VAL A 255 -11.97 10.91 9.92
N THR A 256 -11.64 10.88 8.63
CA THR A 256 -11.73 12.06 7.75
C THR A 256 -13.15 12.42 7.34
N ARG A 257 -14.17 11.64 7.72
CA ARG A 257 -15.57 12.02 7.45
C ARG A 257 -15.98 13.26 8.26
N PRO A 258 -16.79 14.18 7.71
CA PRO A 258 -17.21 15.39 8.42
C PRO A 258 -17.94 15.15 9.75
N ASP A 259 -18.76 14.10 9.85
CA ASP A 259 -19.44 13.71 11.09
C ASP A 259 -18.48 13.19 12.15
N MET A 260 -17.44 12.47 11.74
CA MET A 260 -16.40 11.96 12.65
C MET A 260 -15.40 13.04 13.08
N GLN A 261 -15.09 13.99 12.19
CA GLN A 261 -14.27 15.15 12.54
C GLN A 261 -14.93 16.02 13.62
N ARG A 262 -16.26 16.23 13.55
CA ARG A 262 -17.03 16.95 14.59
C ARG A 262 -16.96 16.28 15.97
N LEU A 263 -16.68 14.99 16.02
CA LEU A 263 -16.52 14.20 17.25
C LEU A 263 -15.06 14.03 17.67
N GLU A 264 -14.16 14.82 17.09
CA GLU A 264 -12.70 14.82 17.37
C GLU A 264 -12.03 13.44 17.16
N LEU A 265 -12.66 12.58 16.35
CA LEU A 265 -12.17 11.23 16.13
C LEU A 265 -10.78 11.18 15.47
N PRO A 266 -10.42 12.06 14.52
CA PRO A 266 -9.05 12.15 14.00
C PRO A 266 -8.01 12.35 15.11
N ALA A 267 -8.24 13.28 16.03
CA ALA A 267 -7.31 13.60 17.10
C ALA A 267 -7.13 12.41 18.06
N ALA A 268 -8.23 11.73 18.41
CA ALA A 268 -8.20 10.54 19.26
C ALA A 268 -7.37 9.40 18.63
N LEU A 269 -7.60 9.07 17.36
CA LEU A 269 -6.88 7.99 16.68
C LEU A 269 -5.42 8.34 16.38
N VAL A 270 -5.12 9.59 16.04
CA VAL A 270 -3.74 10.06 15.85
C VAL A 270 -2.97 9.99 17.17
N SER A 271 -3.56 10.47 18.28
CA SER A 271 -2.96 10.38 19.61
C SER A 271 -2.66 8.93 20.03
N TRP A 272 -3.61 8.02 19.79
CA TRP A 272 -3.41 6.59 20.00
C TRP A 272 -2.26 6.03 19.15
N ALA A 273 -2.25 6.31 17.84
CA ALA A 273 -1.22 5.81 16.92
C ALA A 273 0.17 6.32 17.29
N LEU A 274 0.29 7.60 17.68
CA LEU A 274 1.53 8.20 18.19
C LEU A 274 1.99 7.52 19.48
N THR A 275 1.07 7.24 20.40
CA THR A 275 1.38 6.54 21.66
C THR A 275 1.90 5.13 21.38
N ARG A 276 1.27 4.38 20.47
CA ARG A 276 1.71 3.03 20.08
C ARG A 276 3.10 3.02 19.43
N LEU A 277 3.46 4.07 18.69
CA LEU A 277 4.77 4.19 18.03
C LEU A 277 5.88 4.64 18.99
N LEU A 278 5.59 5.64 19.82
CA LEU A 278 6.61 6.31 20.65
C LEU A 278 6.78 5.69 22.04
N LYS A 279 5.84 4.84 22.47
CA LYS A 279 5.93 4.07 23.71
C LYS A 279 5.80 2.58 23.39
N PRO A 280 6.77 1.99 22.66
CA PRO A 280 6.77 0.56 22.40
C PRO A 280 6.71 -0.17 23.75
N SER A 281 5.69 -1.02 23.93
CA SER A 281 5.60 -1.87 25.11
C SER A 281 6.86 -2.75 25.16
N ALA A 282 7.54 -2.79 26.32
CA ALA A 282 8.79 -3.50 26.56
C ALA A 282 8.70 -5.05 26.44
N SER A 283 7.68 -5.57 25.76
CA SER A 283 7.57 -7.00 25.48
C SER A 283 8.63 -7.38 24.43
N PRO A 284 9.52 -8.33 24.73
CA PRO A 284 10.57 -8.78 23.80
C PRO A 284 10.03 -9.43 22.51
N ASN A 285 8.71 -9.69 22.44
CA ASN A 285 8.01 -10.22 21.28
C ASN A 285 7.17 -9.18 20.52
N SER A 286 7.39 -7.87 20.72
CA SER A 286 6.68 -6.85 19.94
C SER A 286 7.11 -6.95 18.47
N ASN A 287 6.33 -7.68 17.67
CA ASN A 287 6.59 -7.87 16.26
C ASN A 287 6.59 -6.50 15.56
N LEU A 288 7.55 -6.26 14.66
CA LEU A 288 7.65 -5.03 13.86
C LEU A 288 6.31 -4.62 13.21
N HIS A 289 5.49 -5.61 12.85
CA HIS A 289 4.15 -5.42 12.32
C HIS A 289 3.23 -4.59 13.22
N THR A 290 3.36 -4.68 14.54
CA THR A 290 2.51 -3.93 15.50
C THR A 290 2.73 -2.42 15.45
N PHE A 291 3.90 -1.95 14.97
CA PHE A 291 4.23 -0.54 14.78
C PHE A 291 3.94 -0.06 13.36
N LEU A 292 4.14 -0.97 12.40
CA LEU A 292 3.94 -0.70 10.99
C LEU A 292 2.49 -0.31 10.63
N GLY A 293 1.50 -0.84 11.34
CA GLY A 293 0.10 -0.47 11.18
C GLY A 293 -0.19 0.99 11.55
N PRO A 294 0.06 1.40 12.81
CA PRO A 294 -0.06 2.80 13.24
C PRO A 294 0.69 3.78 12.33
N LEU A 295 1.93 3.46 11.91
CA LEU A 295 2.69 4.31 11.00
C LEU A 295 2.00 4.47 9.63
N ARG A 296 1.44 3.39 9.07
CA ARG A 296 0.67 3.46 7.80
C ARG A 296 -0.59 4.30 7.93
N PHE A 297 -1.29 4.20 9.06
CA PHE A 297 -2.42 5.06 9.35
C PHE A 297 -2.00 6.53 9.35
N LEU A 298 -0.93 6.89 10.06
CA LEU A 298 -0.40 8.26 10.08
C LEU A 298 0.06 8.75 8.69
N VAL A 299 0.73 7.90 7.90
CA VAL A 299 1.06 8.22 6.50
C VAL A 299 -0.20 8.51 5.69
N GLY A 300 -1.28 7.74 5.87
CA GLY A 300 -2.54 7.99 5.18
C GLY A 300 -3.24 9.28 5.62
N MET A 301 -3.12 9.66 6.90
CA MET A 301 -3.61 10.96 7.40
C MET A 301 -2.93 12.13 6.69
N THR A 302 -1.62 12.07 6.44
CA THR A 302 -0.89 13.16 5.73
C THR A 302 -1.32 13.36 4.27
N VAL A 303 -2.02 12.39 3.66
CA VAL A 303 -2.57 12.51 2.30
C VAL A 303 -3.99 13.07 2.31
N SER A 304 -4.69 12.98 3.44
CA SER A 304 -6.12 13.25 3.56
C SER A 304 -6.39 14.58 4.28
N VAL A 305 -5.52 15.57 4.08
CA VAL A 305 -5.64 16.89 4.71
C VAL A 305 -6.54 17.78 3.85
N ASP A 306 -7.78 17.94 4.27
CA ASP A 306 -8.81 18.72 3.57
C ASP A 306 -9.47 19.80 4.44
N THR A 307 -9.37 19.69 5.76
CA THR A 307 -9.91 20.66 6.72
C THR A 307 -8.85 21.20 7.67
N PRO A 308 -9.07 22.39 8.27
CA PRO A 308 -8.19 22.92 9.32
C PRO A 308 -8.07 21.99 10.54
N GLY A 309 -9.12 21.23 10.85
CA GLY A 309 -9.14 20.28 11.96
C GLY A 309 -8.22 19.09 11.75
N VAL A 310 -8.09 18.60 10.51
CA VAL A 310 -7.10 17.56 10.17
C VAL A 310 -5.70 18.16 10.02
N ALA A 311 -5.60 19.36 9.45
CA ALA A 311 -4.33 20.07 9.26
C ALA A 311 -3.62 20.34 10.60
N SER A 312 -4.35 20.68 11.66
CA SER A 312 -3.79 20.94 13.00
C SER A 312 -3.05 19.73 13.62
N LEU A 313 -3.28 18.52 13.10
CA LEU A 313 -2.62 17.29 13.54
C LEU A 313 -1.24 17.09 12.88
N MET A 314 -0.94 17.81 11.80
CA MET A 314 0.28 17.63 11.01
C MET A 314 1.57 17.81 11.82
N PRO A 315 1.71 18.80 12.73
CA PRO A 315 2.92 18.94 13.53
C PRO A 315 3.23 17.68 14.37
N SER A 316 2.22 17.10 15.02
CA SER A 316 2.40 15.88 15.81
C SER A 316 2.75 14.67 14.92
N ILE A 317 2.13 14.56 13.74
CA ILE A 317 2.40 13.48 12.78
C ILE A 317 3.79 13.61 12.17
N TYR A 318 4.23 14.82 11.84
CA TYR A 318 5.58 15.07 11.33
C TYR A 318 6.65 14.72 12.35
N SER A 319 6.42 15.09 13.62
CA SER A 319 7.37 14.84 14.71
C SER A 319 7.70 13.35 14.92
N VAL A 320 6.75 12.43 14.67
CA VAL A 320 7.05 10.99 14.77
C VAL A 320 7.95 10.52 13.64
N GLY A 321 7.82 11.09 12.44
CA GLY A 321 8.75 10.86 11.33
C GLY A 321 10.17 11.24 11.72
N GLN A 322 10.36 12.45 12.26
CA GLN A 322 11.65 12.93 12.76
C GLN A 322 12.23 12.03 13.85
N ARG A 323 11.42 11.66 14.85
CA ARG A 323 11.85 10.78 15.95
C ARG A 323 12.26 9.40 15.48
N LEU A 324 11.52 8.79 14.55
CA LEU A 324 11.89 7.47 14.03
C LEU A 324 13.26 7.48 13.32
N MET A 325 13.72 8.64 12.85
CA MET A 325 15.02 8.78 12.18
C MET A 325 16.15 9.14 13.13
N GLY A 326 15.90 10.04 14.09
CA GLY A 326 16.94 10.59 14.96
C GLY A 326 17.06 9.95 16.33
N ASP A 327 16.03 9.23 16.80
CA ASP A 327 16.03 8.67 18.16
C ASP A 327 16.68 7.28 18.19
N ALA A 328 17.84 7.20 18.85
CA ALA A 328 18.57 5.94 19.04
C ALA A 328 17.72 4.86 19.73
N MET A 329 16.75 5.23 20.59
CA MET A 329 15.86 4.28 21.23
C MET A 329 14.87 3.64 20.26
N LEU A 330 14.57 4.31 19.13
CA LEU A 330 13.67 3.82 18.08
C LEU A 330 14.41 3.21 16.89
N ALA A 331 15.75 3.13 16.93
CA ALA A 331 16.58 2.63 15.85
C ALA A 331 16.20 1.21 15.39
N PHE A 332 15.70 0.36 16.28
CA PHE A 332 15.24 -0.98 15.93
C PHE A 332 14.05 -0.93 14.95
N LEU A 333 13.16 0.07 15.05
CA LEU A 333 12.02 0.25 14.14
C LEU A 333 12.46 0.78 12.78
N SER A 334 13.38 1.75 12.77
CA SER A 334 13.90 2.36 11.54
C SER A 334 14.96 1.52 10.82
N SER A 335 15.37 0.37 11.37
CA SER A 335 16.20 -0.61 10.68
C SER A 335 15.51 -1.29 9.48
N SER A 336 14.16 -1.30 9.47
CA SER A 336 13.37 -1.95 8.42
C SER A 336 13.20 -1.06 7.19
N ALA A 337 13.42 -1.64 6.01
CA ALA A 337 13.15 -1.02 4.71
C ALA A 337 11.72 -0.48 4.59
N VAL A 338 10.74 -1.18 5.17
CA VAL A 338 9.33 -0.78 5.13
C VAL A 338 9.11 0.48 5.97
N THR A 339 9.67 0.53 7.18
CA THR A 339 9.59 1.72 8.04
C THR A 339 10.23 2.93 7.38
N LYS A 340 11.49 2.81 6.92
CA LYS A 340 12.21 3.90 6.23
C LYS A 340 11.43 4.44 5.04
N LYS A 341 10.91 3.54 4.19
CA LYS A 341 10.05 3.90 3.05
C LYS A 341 8.78 4.64 3.47
N LEU A 342 8.15 4.25 4.58
CA LEU A 342 6.94 4.92 5.09
C LEU A 342 7.26 6.29 5.68
N VAL A 343 8.39 6.44 6.38
CA VAL A 343 8.85 7.73 6.89
C VAL A 343 9.15 8.70 5.75
N VAL A 344 9.88 8.28 4.70
CA VAL A 344 10.09 9.10 3.50
C VAL A 344 8.76 9.58 2.91
N LYS A 345 7.76 8.71 2.82
CA LYS A 345 6.43 9.09 2.32
C LYS A 345 5.72 10.09 3.24
N LEU A 346 5.81 9.90 4.55
CA LEU A 346 5.23 10.81 5.55
C LEU A 346 5.83 12.20 5.41
N LEU A 347 7.15 12.32 5.49
CA LEU A 347 7.87 13.59 5.42
C LEU A 347 7.60 14.30 4.09
N ARG A 348 7.71 13.57 2.97
CA ARG A 348 7.35 14.09 1.65
C ARG A 348 5.93 14.66 1.60
N ASN A 349 4.94 13.96 2.16
CA ASN A 349 3.56 14.45 2.11
C ASN A 349 3.41 15.77 2.89
N VAL A 350 4.06 15.90 4.05
CA VAL A 350 4.03 17.14 4.84
C VAL A 350 4.83 18.27 4.15
N ALA A 351 5.97 17.97 3.54
CA ALA A 351 6.73 18.95 2.74
C ALA A 351 5.95 19.41 1.49
N LEU A 352 5.21 18.52 0.83
CA LEU A 352 4.33 18.92 -0.27
C LEU A 352 3.15 19.76 0.22
N LEU A 353 2.68 19.56 1.45
CA LEU A 353 1.65 20.39 2.06
C LEU A 353 2.16 21.80 2.35
N SER A 354 3.42 21.95 2.81
CA SER A 354 4.03 23.26 3.06
C SER A 354 4.17 24.08 1.78
N LEU A 355 4.43 23.44 0.64
CA LEU A 355 4.52 24.08 -0.68
C LEU A 355 3.15 24.45 -1.30
N GLN A 356 2.04 23.92 -0.79
CA GLN A 356 0.71 24.22 -1.34
C GLN A 356 0.09 25.50 -0.78
N CYS A 357 0.63 26.05 0.31
CA CYS A 357 0.12 27.24 1.01
C CYS A 357 -1.40 27.19 1.31
N SER A 358 -1.98 26.00 1.48
CA SER A 358 -3.43 25.83 1.66
C SER A 358 -3.92 26.10 3.08
N PHE A 359 -3.02 26.19 4.06
CA PHE A 359 -3.37 26.26 5.49
C PHE A 359 -2.46 27.23 6.25
N ASP A 360 -2.89 28.50 6.37
CA ASP A 360 -2.14 29.57 7.04
C ASP A 360 -1.71 29.21 8.47
N GLY A 361 -2.55 28.47 9.20
CA GLY A 361 -2.26 28.03 10.56
C GLY A 361 -1.07 27.09 10.71
N LEU A 362 -0.52 26.56 9.61
CA LEU A 362 0.66 25.69 9.62
C LEU A 362 1.95 26.40 9.19
N ILE A 363 1.89 27.64 8.67
CA ILE A 363 3.07 28.35 8.16
C ILE A 363 4.17 28.45 9.23
N GLY A 364 3.81 28.91 10.43
CA GLY A 364 4.78 29.03 11.52
C GLY A 364 5.38 27.69 11.96
N PHE A 365 4.65 26.58 11.81
CA PHE A 365 5.19 25.24 12.06
C PHE A 365 6.18 24.81 10.96
N PHE A 366 5.83 25.04 9.69
CA PHE A 366 6.67 24.68 8.56
C PHE A 366 8.03 25.40 8.62
N GLU A 367 8.01 26.71 8.91
CA GLU A 367 9.20 27.54 9.09
C GLU A 367 10.00 27.11 10.33
N ALA A 368 9.37 26.98 11.50
CA ALA A 368 10.07 26.65 12.73
C ALA A 368 10.72 25.26 12.71
N SER A 369 10.19 24.33 11.92
CA SER A 369 10.68 22.95 11.82
C SER A 369 11.50 22.68 10.56
N ASN A 370 11.77 23.70 9.73
CA ASN A 370 12.46 23.60 8.43
C ASN A 370 11.98 22.38 7.61
N VAL A 371 10.66 22.21 7.51
CA VAL A 371 10.05 20.95 7.04
C VAL A 371 10.56 20.56 5.66
N LEU A 372 10.72 21.54 4.78
CA LEU A 372 11.12 21.33 3.40
C LEU A 372 12.60 20.90 3.32
N GLU A 373 13.49 21.65 3.96
CA GLU A 373 14.93 21.46 3.96
C GLU A 373 15.31 20.13 4.61
N GLU A 374 14.78 19.85 5.80
CA GLU A 374 14.98 18.59 6.53
C GLU A 374 14.48 17.38 5.72
N THR A 375 13.37 17.53 5.01
CA THR A 375 12.84 16.47 4.16
C THR A 375 13.73 16.23 2.93
N ILE A 376 14.22 17.29 2.29
CA ILE A 376 15.13 17.19 1.14
C ILE A 376 16.44 16.52 1.57
N GLU A 377 17.04 16.99 2.66
CA GLU A 377 18.28 16.42 3.21
C GLU A 377 18.11 14.94 3.52
N TYR A 378 17.04 14.56 4.23
CA TYR A 378 16.78 13.16 4.54
C TYR A 378 16.58 12.30 3.28
N CYS A 379 15.89 12.83 2.26
CA CYS A 379 15.72 12.10 1.02
C CYS A 379 17.05 11.92 0.27
N LEU A 380 17.92 12.94 0.23
CA LEU A 380 19.25 12.84 -0.37
C LEU A 380 20.11 11.77 0.32
N GLN A 381 20.14 11.76 1.65
CA GLN A 381 20.80 10.71 2.43
C GLN A 381 20.22 9.32 2.15
N SER A 382 18.90 9.23 1.95
CA SER A 382 18.21 7.97 1.65
C SER A 382 18.48 7.42 0.23
N LEU A 383 19.15 8.18 -0.65
CA LEU A 383 19.49 7.72 -2.00
C LEU A 383 20.59 6.65 -2.04
N GLU A 384 21.37 6.50 -0.96
CA GLU A 384 22.38 5.45 -0.84
C GLU A 384 21.95 4.28 0.05
N ASP A 385 20.70 4.27 0.53
CA ASP A 385 20.19 3.19 1.37
C ASP A 385 20.36 1.83 0.70
N ARG A 386 20.71 0.79 1.45
CA ARG A 386 20.89 -0.59 0.93
C ARG A 386 19.63 -1.13 0.25
N ASP A 387 18.46 -0.73 0.71
CA ASP A 387 17.18 -1.27 0.29
C ASP A 387 16.61 -0.47 -0.90
N THR A 388 16.53 -1.10 -2.09
CA THR A 388 15.99 -0.47 -3.31
C THR A 388 14.62 0.22 -3.10
N PRO A 389 13.66 -0.36 -2.34
CA PRO A 389 12.38 0.31 -2.09
C PRO A 389 12.48 1.65 -1.34
N VAL A 390 13.53 1.85 -0.54
CA VAL A 390 13.80 3.12 0.16
C VAL A 390 14.38 4.13 -0.83
N ARG A 391 15.41 3.75 -1.59
CA ARG A 391 16.00 4.60 -2.65
C ARG A 391 14.94 5.08 -3.64
N PHE A 392 14.05 4.19 -4.09
CA PHE A 392 12.95 4.54 -5.01
C PHE A 392 11.94 5.51 -4.37
N ALA A 393 11.60 5.33 -3.09
CA ALA A 393 10.70 6.23 -2.40
C ALA A 393 11.29 7.64 -2.24
N ALA A 394 12.58 7.72 -1.90
CA ALA A 394 13.31 8.98 -1.75
C ALA A 394 13.49 9.70 -3.09
N SER A 395 13.88 8.97 -4.14
CA SER A 395 14.00 9.50 -5.50
C SER A 395 12.68 10.09 -6.00
N LYS A 396 11.57 9.36 -5.78
CA LYS A 396 10.24 9.83 -6.13
C LYS A 396 9.79 11.02 -5.27
N ALA A 397 10.21 11.08 -4.00
CA ALA A 397 9.91 12.20 -3.12
C ALA A 397 10.60 13.49 -3.59
N LEU A 398 11.91 13.44 -3.84
CA LEU A 398 12.68 14.56 -4.37
C LEU A 398 12.10 15.05 -5.70
N SER A 399 11.81 14.15 -6.64
CA SER A 399 11.15 14.51 -7.90
C SER A 399 9.83 15.27 -7.68
N MET A 400 8.98 14.84 -6.74
CA MET A 400 7.71 15.55 -6.47
C MET A 400 7.94 16.93 -5.87
N ILE A 401 8.95 17.06 -5.00
CA ILE A 401 9.29 18.33 -4.34
C ILE A 401 9.87 19.30 -5.38
N ILE A 402 10.87 18.88 -6.16
CA ILE A 402 11.49 19.68 -7.24
C ILE A 402 10.43 20.25 -8.19
N LEU A 403 9.46 19.43 -8.61
CA LEU A 403 8.38 19.85 -9.52
C LEU A 403 7.38 20.84 -8.89
N ARG A 404 7.47 21.11 -7.59
CA ARG A 404 6.61 22.03 -6.85
C ARG A 404 7.36 23.22 -6.28
N LEU A 405 8.69 23.24 -6.35
CA LEU A 405 9.52 24.37 -5.97
C LEU A 405 9.52 25.43 -7.06
N ASP A 406 9.82 26.68 -6.66
CA ASP A 406 10.21 27.70 -7.62
C ASP A 406 11.47 27.28 -8.39
N PRO A 407 11.65 27.72 -9.65
CA PRO A 407 12.71 27.21 -10.52
C PRO A 407 14.13 27.33 -9.94
N GLU A 408 14.42 28.39 -9.18
CA GLU A 408 15.74 28.60 -8.57
C GLU A 408 16.02 27.55 -7.48
N MET A 409 15.09 27.38 -6.52
CA MET A 409 15.22 26.34 -5.49
C MET A 409 15.21 24.93 -6.09
N GLY A 410 14.38 24.68 -7.09
CA GLY A 410 14.37 23.41 -7.82
C GLY A 410 15.72 23.12 -8.48
N HIS A 411 16.36 24.14 -9.06
CA HIS A 411 17.69 24.04 -9.63
C HIS A 411 18.75 23.70 -8.58
N GLU A 412 18.70 24.30 -7.39
CA GLU A 412 19.61 24.00 -6.28
C GLU A 412 19.54 22.53 -5.85
N VAL A 413 18.33 21.97 -5.73
CA VAL A 413 18.15 20.55 -5.37
C VAL A 413 18.69 19.63 -6.48
N ILE A 414 18.43 19.96 -7.76
CA ILE A 414 18.99 19.19 -8.90
C ILE A 414 20.52 19.28 -8.88
N GLN A 415 21.07 20.45 -8.60
CA GLN A 415 22.50 20.65 -8.52
C GLN A 415 23.12 19.83 -7.38
N ALA A 416 22.49 19.75 -6.21
CA ALA A 416 22.92 18.89 -5.11
C ALA A 416 22.94 17.40 -5.50
N VAL A 417 21.96 16.94 -6.29
CA VAL A 417 21.93 15.59 -6.86
C VAL A 417 23.10 15.38 -7.84
N LEU A 418 23.38 16.35 -8.72
CA LEU A 418 24.49 16.28 -9.67
C LEU A 418 25.87 16.36 -9.00
N GLU A 419 26.00 17.15 -7.94
CA GLU A 419 27.22 17.26 -7.14
C GLU A 419 27.50 15.98 -6.36
N SER A 420 26.45 15.30 -5.86
CA SER A 420 26.57 13.98 -5.24
C SER A 420 27.15 12.92 -6.18
N PHE A 421 26.92 13.01 -7.51
CA PHE A 421 27.64 12.15 -8.45
C PHE A 421 29.13 12.46 -8.49
N LYS A 422 29.51 13.75 -8.48
CA LYS A 422 30.90 14.20 -8.61
C LYS A 422 31.79 13.77 -7.46
N GLU A 423 31.24 13.62 -6.26
CA GLU A 423 31.98 13.13 -5.08
C GLU A 423 32.61 11.76 -5.33
N ASP A 424 31.92 10.92 -6.11
CA ASP A 424 32.30 9.55 -6.44
C ASP A 424 32.99 9.42 -7.82
N MET A 425 33.15 10.53 -8.55
CA MET A 425 33.76 10.54 -9.88
C MET A 425 35.29 10.60 -9.80
N PRO A 426 36.03 9.87 -10.65
CA PRO A 426 37.48 9.98 -10.74
C PRO A 426 37.91 11.39 -11.15
N LYS A 427 38.83 11.98 -10.38
CA LYS A 427 39.36 13.34 -10.59
C LYS A 427 40.30 13.47 -11.80
N SER A 428 40.76 12.35 -12.37
CA SER A 428 41.70 12.30 -13.51
C SER A 428 41.06 11.63 -14.72
N SER A 429 41.24 12.24 -15.89
CA SER A 429 40.60 11.83 -17.16
C SER A 429 41.39 10.80 -17.97
N SER A 430 42.66 10.56 -17.64
CA SER A 430 43.54 9.70 -18.47
C SER A 430 43.15 8.22 -18.45
N LYS A 431 42.64 7.74 -17.31
CA LYS A 431 41.95 6.45 -17.12
C LYS A 431 40.96 6.61 -15.97
N PRO A 432 39.67 6.83 -16.23
CA PRO A 432 38.70 7.02 -15.16
C PRO A 432 38.54 5.69 -14.38
N ASP A 433 38.89 5.72 -13.09
CA ASP A 433 38.69 4.62 -12.16
C ASP A 433 37.43 4.87 -11.32
N PHE A 434 36.44 4.00 -11.48
CA PHE A 434 35.18 4.05 -10.76
C PHE A 434 35.10 3.02 -9.63
N GLY A 435 36.21 2.35 -9.28
CA GLY A 435 36.23 1.34 -8.23
C GLY A 435 35.83 1.86 -6.84
N ALA A 436 35.95 3.17 -6.60
CA ALA A 436 35.52 3.82 -5.36
C ALA A 436 34.08 4.35 -5.39
N ALA A 437 33.38 4.27 -6.53
CA ALA A 437 32.04 4.83 -6.67
C ALA A 437 31.00 4.01 -5.90
N ASN A 438 30.10 4.68 -5.18
CA ASN A 438 29.02 4.00 -4.46
C ASN A 438 27.89 3.65 -5.43
N ALA A 439 27.85 2.38 -5.88
CA ALA A 439 26.83 1.89 -6.81
C ALA A 439 25.39 2.09 -6.31
N LEU A 440 25.15 2.00 -5.00
CA LEU A 440 23.82 2.21 -4.41
C LEU A 440 23.39 3.66 -4.53
N ARG A 441 24.30 4.58 -4.20
CA ARG A 441 24.09 6.02 -4.33
C ARG A 441 23.84 6.40 -5.79
N TRP A 442 24.67 5.93 -6.71
CA TRP A 442 24.52 6.19 -8.14
C TRP A 442 23.18 5.69 -8.67
N HIS A 443 22.71 4.53 -8.22
CA HIS A 443 21.39 4.03 -8.54
C HIS A 443 20.27 4.98 -8.05
N GLY A 444 20.33 5.45 -6.80
CA GLY A 444 19.34 6.40 -6.26
C GLY A 444 19.37 7.76 -6.97
N LEU A 445 20.56 8.31 -7.21
CA LEU A 445 20.73 9.58 -7.92
C LEU A 445 20.19 9.48 -9.37
N THR A 446 20.48 8.39 -10.07
CA THR A 446 19.97 8.14 -11.43
C THR A 446 18.45 8.04 -11.46
N LEU A 447 17.85 7.32 -10.51
CA LEU A 447 16.39 7.25 -10.36
C LEU A 447 15.78 8.64 -10.10
N THR A 448 16.44 9.48 -9.31
CA THR A 448 15.96 10.83 -9.01
C THR A 448 15.92 11.69 -10.25
N LEU A 449 17.00 11.70 -11.05
CA LEU A 449 17.05 12.42 -12.33
C LEU A 449 16.01 11.89 -13.32
N ALA A 450 15.87 10.58 -13.46
CA ALA A 450 14.86 9.97 -14.33
C ALA A 450 13.44 10.40 -13.92
N HIS A 451 13.13 10.38 -12.63
CA HIS A 451 11.83 10.83 -12.12
C HIS A 451 11.61 12.34 -12.25
N ALA A 452 12.66 13.16 -12.21
CA ALA A 452 12.53 14.61 -12.40
C ALA A 452 12.33 14.98 -13.88
N LEU A 453 12.95 14.23 -14.80
CA LEU A 453 12.89 14.49 -16.25
C LEU A 453 11.62 13.98 -16.93
N PHE A 454 11.12 12.80 -16.56
CA PHE A 454 10.08 12.09 -17.32
C PHE A 454 8.70 12.10 -16.66
N ARG A 455 8.38 13.15 -15.89
CA ARG A 455 7.17 13.18 -15.07
C ARG A 455 6.26 14.36 -15.34
#